data_AF-A0A535V968-F1
#
_entry.id   AF-A0A535V968-F1
#
_cell.length_a   1.000
_cell.length_b   1.000
_cell.length_c   1.000
_cell.angle_alpha   90.00
_cell.angle_beta   90.00
_cell.angle_gamma   90.00
#
_symmetry.space_group_name_H-M   'P 1'
#
loop_
_entity.id
_entity.type
_entity.pdbx_description
1 polymer ?
#
loop_
_entity_poly.entity_id
_entity_poly.type
_entity_poly.pdbx_seq_one_letter_code
_entity_poly.pdbx_strand_id
1 'polypeptide(L)'
;MATGRAQVVRVTLVSAIVVLAAAGGSLLFTETASVTVSVPRQNLEAVATLAGGLGGGALPTERFQVYASESQQGSASTVQVSGRSTQVIQQSDFDAVRNALSVKVTNELGAALYAKSQGNLYVGDSQPDITVTSDHNVGDETPLFTITVSGAIGATAFSERDANVLMLAALKAKVPSGQELTDDPVQFIFQGRQVGPNADVLVTGDDVLVTGKADGYIVPKLSPQSLTSQIRGLSPTDAASSLQRTAPRSRVEIRTSPGAMPLLPVIADHISLTIVVEPARGHF
;
A
#
# COMPACT_ATOMS: atom_id res chain seq x y z
N MET A 1 31.45 14.56 -3.87
CA MET A 1 30.31 13.82 -4.45
C MET A 1 29.06 14.29 -3.73
N ALA A 2 28.24 15.09 -4.41
CA ALA A 2 27.07 15.74 -3.84
C ALA A 2 25.84 14.82 -3.99
N THR A 3 25.22 14.48 -2.87
CA THR A 3 24.06 13.61 -2.77
C THR A 3 22.80 14.39 -3.15
N GLY A 4 22.30 14.16 -4.37
CA GLY A 4 21.03 14.71 -4.85
C GLY A 4 19.86 14.11 -4.07
N ARG A 5 19.18 14.93 -3.27
CA ARG A 5 17.90 14.58 -2.65
C ARG A 5 16.81 14.62 -3.72
N ALA A 6 16.19 13.49 -3.99
CA ALA A 6 14.98 13.41 -4.80
C ALA A 6 13.86 14.19 -4.09
N GLN A 7 13.53 15.37 -4.62
CA GLN A 7 12.37 16.15 -4.24
C GLN A 7 11.12 15.42 -4.76
N VAL A 8 10.33 14.84 -3.87
CA VAL A 8 8.98 14.39 -4.17
C VAL A 8 8.12 15.65 -4.32
N VAL A 9 7.89 16.05 -5.58
CA VAL A 9 6.96 17.13 -5.92
C VAL A 9 5.54 16.62 -5.64
N ARG A 10 4.97 17.04 -4.50
CA ARG A 10 3.53 16.90 -4.24
C ARG A 10 2.80 17.89 -5.14
N VAL A 11 2.24 17.39 -6.24
CA VAL A 11 1.30 18.15 -7.06
C VAL A 11 -0.04 18.15 -6.33
N THR A 12 -0.30 19.19 -5.53
CA THR A 12 -1.63 19.44 -4.98
C THR A 12 -2.49 19.99 -6.11
N LEU A 13 -3.37 19.15 -6.66
CA LEU A 13 -4.38 19.59 -7.62
C LEU A 13 -5.43 20.41 -6.85
N VAL A 14 -5.18 21.72 -6.74
CA VAL A 14 -6.19 22.67 -6.25
C VAL A 14 -7.26 22.75 -7.34
N SER A 15 -8.35 22.01 -7.16
CA SER A 15 -9.53 22.11 -8.02
C SER A 15 -10.11 23.52 -7.85
N ALA A 16 -9.75 24.43 -8.76
CA ALA A 16 -10.39 25.72 -8.89
C ALA A 16 -11.76 25.49 -9.51
N ILE A 17 -12.81 25.49 -8.66
CA ILE A 17 -14.19 25.44 -9.14
C ILE A 17 -14.50 26.80 -9.76
N VAL A 18 -14.51 26.85 -11.09
CA VAL A 18 -15.04 27.99 -11.84
C VAL A 18 -16.56 27.95 -11.71
N VAL A 19 -17.12 28.85 -10.92
CA VAL A 19 -18.55 29.15 -10.94
C VAL A 19 -18.82 29.88 -12.26
N LEU A 20 -19.22 29.13 -13.30
CA LEU A 20 -19.63 29.70 -14.58
C LEU A 20 -20.99 30.37 -14.39
N ALA A 21 -20.98 31.66 -14.05
CA ALA A 21 -22.17 32.51 -14.14
C ALA A 21 -22.45 32.77 -15.62
N ALA A 22 -23.43 32.05 -16.18
CA ALA A 22 -23.88 32.27 -17.54
C ALA A 22 -24.57 33.64 -17.65
N ALA A 23 -23.83 34.64 -18.13
CA ALA A 23 -24.37 35.91 -18.59
C ALA A 23 -24.88 35.75 -20.03
N GLY A 24 -26.10 35.23 -20.17
CA GLY A 24 -26.83 35.14 -21.43
C GLY A 24 -28.09 35.99 -21.36
N GLY A 25 -28.17 37.04 -22.18
CA GLY A 25 -29.23 38.04 -22.16
C GLY A 25 -30.62 37.49 -22.43
N SER A 26 -31.52 37.69 -21.47
CA SER A 26 -32.94 38.07 -21.58
C SER A 26 -33.51 38.00 -20.16
N LEU A 27 -33.89 39.15 -19.59
CA LEU A 27 -34.46 39.28 -18.24
C LEU A 27 -35.86 38.64 -18.18
N LEU A 28 -35.90 37.32 -18.07
CA LEU A 28 -36.94 36.67 -17.29
C LEU A 28 -36.40 36.62 -15.86
N PHE A 29 -37.11 37.25 -14.94
CA PHE A 29 -36.84 37.20 -13.50
C PHE A 29 -37.09 35.78 -13.00
N THR A 30 -36.21 34.86 -13.36
CA THR A 30 -36.32 33.46 -12.95
C THR A 30 -35.69 33.34 -11.57
N GLU A 31 -36.54 33.06 -10.58
CA GLU A 31 -36.11 32.81 -9.21
C GLU A 31 -35.17 31.61 -9.17
N THR A 32 -33.97 31.79 -8.60
CA THR A 32 -32.97 30.72 -8.51
C THR A 32 -32.36 30.66 -7.11
N ALA A 33 -31.93 29.46 -6.71
CA ALA A 33 -31.22 29.22 -5.47
C ALA A 33 -29.99 28.34 -5.71
N SER A 34 -28.88 28.67 -5.06
CA SER A 34 -27.70 27.83 -4.97
C SER A 34 -27.51 27.35 -3.54
N VAL A 35 -27.41 26.04 -3.35
CA VAL A 35 -27.27 25.38 -2.06
C VAL A 35 -25.99 24.57 -2.05
N THR A 36 -25.11 24.85 -1.10
CA THR A 36 -23.88 24.08 -0.87
C THR A 36 -24.00 23.35 0.46
N VAL A 37 -23.85 22.02 0.44
CA VAL A 37 -23.83 21.19 1.65
C VAL A 37 -22.42 20.61 1.80
N SER A 38 -21.67 21.13 2.78
CA SER A 38 -20.34 20.63 3.12
C SER A 38 -20.44 19.58 4.22
N VAL A 39 -19.96 18.36 3.96
CA VAL A 39 -20.12 17.22 4.87
C VAL A 39 -18.76 16.80 5.42
N PRO A 40 -18.62 16.61 6.75
CA PRO A 40 -17.37 16.14 7.32
C PRO A 40 -17.18 14.67 7.01
N ARG A 41 -15.96 14.32 6.58
CA ARG A 41 -15.56 12.93 6.35
C ARG A 41 -15.19 12.22 7.66
N GLN A 42 -15.37 10.91 7.69
CA GLN A 42 -15.03 10.05 8.83
C GLN A 42 -14.02 9.00 8.37
N ASN A 43 -13.03 8.68 9.22
CA ASN A 43 -12.07 7.62 8.90
C ASN A 43 -12.75 6.24 9.03
N LEU A 44 -12.50 5.37 8.05
CA LEU A 44 -12.87 3.97 8.08
C LEU A 44 -11.62 3.11 7.86
N GLU A 45 -11.41 2.16 8.76
CA GLU A 45 -10.28 1.25 8.71
C GLU A 45 -10.74 -0.22 8.56
N ALA A 46 -10.13 -0.90 7.59
CA ALA A 46 -10.26 -2.34 7.42
C ALA A 46 -8.91 -3.03 7.58
N VAL A 47 -8.91 -4.11 8.35
CA VAL A 47 -7.79 -5.04 8.47
C VAL A 47 -8.30 -6.39 8.00
N ALA A 48 -7.58 -7.02 7.09
CA ALA A 48 -7.93 -8.34 6.56
C ALA A 48 -6.66 -9.15 6.31
N THR A 49 -6.79 -10.47 6.46
CA THR A 49 -5.73 -11.42 6.12
C THR A 49 -6.10 -12.11 4.82
N LEU A 50 -5.25 -11.97 3.82
CA LEU A 50 -5.38 -12.56 2.50
C LEU A 50 -4.55 -13.84 2.47
N ALA A 51 -5.20 -14.98 2.26
CA ALA A 51 -4.53 -16.24 1.99
C ALA A 51 -4.23 -16.34 0.49
N GLY A 52 -3.01 -16.74 0.15
CA GLY A 52 -2.58 -17.09 -1.19
C GLY A 52 -1.57 -18.24 -1.13
N GLY A 53 -1.44 -19.00 -2.22
CA GLY A 53 -0.51 -20.12 -2.29
C GLY A 53 -1.01 -21.25 -3.19
N LEU A 54 -0.23 -22.33 -3.25
CA LEU A 54 -0.53 -23.50 -4.09
C LEU A 54 -1.72 -24.30 -3.55
N GLY A 55 -2.02 -24.19 -2.25
CA GLY A 55 -3.19 -24.81 -1.60
C GLY A 55 -4.53 -24.14 -1.92
N GLY A 56 -4.50 -22.99 -2.61
CA GLY A 56 -5.66 -22.17 -2.91
C GLY A 56 -5.82 -20.98 -1.95
N GLY A 57 -6.45 -19.91 -2.43
CA GLY A 57 -6.62 -18.68 -1.69
C GLY A 57 -7.27 -17.60 -2.54
N ALA A 58 -7.69 -16.50 -1.90
CA ALA A 58 -8.28 -15.37 -2.62
C ALA A 58 -7.22 -14.52 -3.33
N LEU A 59 -5.97 -14.55 -2.84
CA LEU A 59 -4.85 -13.81 -3.41
C LEU A 59 -4.08 -14.68 -4.42
N PRO A 60 -4.05 -14.29 -5.71
CA PRO A 60 -3.19 -14.95 -6.68
C PRO A 60 -1.72 -14.79 -6.31
N THR A 61 -0.97 -15.88 -6.38
CA THR A 61 0.44 -15.93 -5.99
C THR A 61 1.26 -16.73 -7.00
N GLU A 62 2.52 -16.37 -7.14
CA GLU A 62 3.51 -17.12 -7.93
C GLU A 62 4.71 -17.47 -7.04
N ARG A 63 5.07 -18.75 -6.95
CA ARG A 63 6.26 -19.20 -6.23
C ARG A 63 7.44 -19.32 -7.18
N PHE A 64 8.59 -18.86 -6.75
CA PHE A 64 9.84 -18.92 -7.51
C PHE A 64 11.01 -19.22 -6.60
N GLN A 65 12.08 -19.73 -7.19
CA GLN A 65 13.35 -20.01 -6.51
C GLN A 65 14.47 -19.31 -7.25
N VAL A 66 15.47 -18.86 -6.49
CA VAL A 66 16.70 -18.28 -7.02
C VAL A 66 17.90 -19.04 -6.47
N TYR A 67 18.99 -18.97 -7.23
CA TYR A 67 20.24 -19.66 -6.93
C TYR A 67 21.40 -18.69 -7.10
N ALA A 68 22.40 -18.80 -6.23
CA ALA A 68 23.66 -18.09 -6.33
C ALA A 68 24.80 -19.05 -6.00
N SER A 69 25.94 -18.89 -6.66
CA SER A 69 27.11 -19.75 -6.46
C SER A 69 28.35 -18.93 -6.68
N GLU A 70 29.22 -18.91 -5.67
CA GLU A 70 30.41 -18.08 -5.64
C GLU A 70 31.61 -18.90 -5.16
N SER A 71 32.77 -18.60 -5.74
CA SER A 71 34.01 -19.32 -5.46
C SER A 71 35.14 -18.33 -5.21
N GLN A 72 35.97 -18.63 -4.22
CA GLN A 72 37.11 -17.79 -3.86
C GLN A 72 38.30 -18.64 -3.44
N GLN A 73 39.47 -18.22 -3.91
CA GLN A 73 40.74 -18.78 -3.48
C GLN A 73 41.15 -18.18 -2.12
N GLY A 74 41.54 -19.06 -1.20
CA GLY A 74 42.18 -18.73 0.06
C GLY A 74 43.67 -19.02 0.03
N SER A 75 44.39 -18.39 0.95
CA SER A 75 45.82 -18.61 1.17
C SER A 75 46.06 -19.24 2.53
N ALA A 76 46.88 -20.28 2.57
CA ALA A 76 47.21 -20.97 3.81
C ALA A 76 48.26 -20.20 4.62
N SER A 77 48.07 -20.20 5.93
CA SER A 77 49.02 -19.64 6.89
C SER A 77 50.28 -20.50 7.00
N THR A 78 51.41 -19.83 7.25
CA THR A 78 52.69 -20.48 7.47
C THR A 78 52.80 -20.98 8.90
N VAL A 79 53.12 -22.27 9.06
CA VAL A 79 53.39 -22.91 10.36
C VAL A 79 54.80 -23.47 10.41
N GLN A 80 55.39 -23.48 11.61
CA GLN A 80 56.69 -24.10 11.86
C GLN A 80 56.47 -25.52 12.36
N VAL A 81 56.88 -26.52 11.56
CA VAL A 81 56.83 -27.93 11.93
C VAL A 81 58.25 -28.47 11.94
N SER A 82 58.74 -28.87 13.11
CA SER A 82 60.08 -29.47 13.28
C SER A 82 61.22 -28.66 12.66
N GLY A 83 61.17 -27.33 12.76
CA GLY A 83 62.21 -26.42 12.23
C GLY A 83 62.14 -26.18 10.72
N ARG A 84 61.08 -26.64 10.04
CA ARG A 84 60.77 -26.28 8.65
C ARG A 84 59.51 -25.43 8.60
N SER A 85 59.52 -24.43 7.72
CA SER A 85 58.36 -23.59 7.42
C SER A 85 57.53 -24.26 6.32
N THR A 86 56.28 -24.60 6.60
CA THR A 86 55.33 -25.13 5.60
C THR A 86 54.03 -24.32 5.65
N GLN A 87 53.29 -24.28 4.53
CA GLN A 87 51.97 -23.67 4.48
C GLN A 87 50.92 -24.75 4.70
N VAL A 88 50.12 -24.57 5.74
CA VAL A 88 49.06 -25.51 6.12
C VAL A 88 47.78 -24.71 6.29
N ILE A 89 46.71 -25.18 5.65
CA ILE A 89 45.39 -24.55 5.76
C ILE A 89 44.96 -24.59 7.23
N GLN A 90 44.86 -23.42 7.87
CA GLN A 90 44.35 -23.31 9.23
C GLN A 90 42.82 -23.15 9.19
N GLN A 91 42.17 -23.54 10.29
CA GLN A 91 40.73 -23.35 10.46
C GLN A 91 40.33 -21.87 10.29
N SER A 92 41.17 -20.94 10.77
CA SER A 92 40.94 -19.50 10.61
C SER A 92 40.99 -19.04 9.15
N ASP A 93 41.87 -19.61 8.33
CA ASP A 93 42.00 -19.28 6.91
C ASP A 93 40.74 -19.74 6.17
N PHE A 94 40.33 -20.98 6.44
CA PHE A 94 39.12 -21.59 5.86
C PHE A 94 37.86 -20.82 6.25
N ASP A 95 37.68 -20.54 7.54
CA ASP A 95 36.51 -19.83 8.05
C ASP A 95 36.44 -18.40 7.53
N ALA A 96 37.57 -17.71 7.35
CA ALA A 96 37.60 -16.36 6.78
C ALA A 96 37.04 -16.35 5.35
N VAL A 97 37.50 -17.26 4.49
CA VAL A 97 37.02 -17.36 3.10
C VAL A 97 35.56 -17.80 3.06
N ARG A 98 35.19 -18.84 3.83
CA ARG A 98 33.79 -19.30 3.91
C ARG A 98 32.85 -18.18 4.35
N ASN A 99 33.17 -17.45 5.40
CA ASN A 99 32.31 -16.39 5.93
C ASN A 99 32.17 -15.24 4.92
N ALA A 100 33.24 -14.85 4.24
CA ALA A 100 33.19 -13.84 3.19
C ALA A 100 32.29 -14.28 2.02
N LEU A 101 32.43 -15.52 1.54
CA LEU A 101 31.59 -16.09 0.48
C LEU A 101 30.12 -16.21 0.91
N SER A 102 29.83 -16.67 2.13
CA SER A 102 28.46 -16.77 2.64
C SER A 102 27.73 -15.42 2.65
N VAL A 103 28.42 -14.34 3.00
CA VAL A 103 27.86 -12.98 2.92
C VAL A 103 27.59 -12.59 1.47
N LYS A 104 28.53 -12.87 0.56
CA LYS A 104 28.37 -12.57 -0.88
C LYS A 104 27.17 -13.31 -1.48
N VAL A 105 27.09 -14.63 -1.28
CA VAL A 105 25.98 -15.47 -1.74
C VAL A 105 24.65 -15.00 -1.16
N THR A 106 24.59 -14.67 0.14
CA THR A 106 23.35 -14.18 0.76
C THR A 106 22.87 -12.87 0.14
N ASN A 107 23.79 -11.93 -0.12
CA ASN A 107 23.46 -10.67 -0.78
C ASN A 107 22.98 -10.88 -2.22
N GLU A 108 23.61 -11.79 -2.96
CA GLU A 108 23.21 -12.14 -4.32
C GLU A 108 21.84 -12.83 -4.38
N LEU A 109 21.55 -13.73 -3.44
CA LEU A 109 20.23 -14.32 -3.31
C LEU A 109 19.17 -13.24 -3.05
N GLY A 110 19.45 -12.28 -2.16
CA GLY A 110 18.55 -11.14 -1.91
C GLY A 110 18.30 -10.29 -3.16
N ALA A 111 19.36 -9.96 -3.91
CA ALA A 111 19.26 -9.21 -5.16
C ALA A 111 18.50 -10.01 -6.24
N ALA A 112 18.75 -11.32 -6.34
CA ALA A 112 18.08 -12.20 -7.28
C ALA A 112 16.59 -12.35 -6.96
N LEU A 113 16.22 -12.44 -5.68
CA LEU A 113 14.82 -12.45 -5.25
C LEU A 113 14.09 -11.18 -5.70
N TYR A 114 14.69 -10.01 -5.47
CA TYR A 114 14.13 -8.73 -5.88
C TYR A 114 14.00 -8.63 -7.41
N ALA A 115 15.02 -9.04 -8.16
CA ALA A 115 14.98 -9.03 -9.61
C ALA A 115 13.91 -9.99 -10.16
N LYS A 116 13.78 -11.18 -9.55
CA LYS A 116 12.82 -12.20 -9.97
C LYS A 116 11.38 -11.86 -9.61
N SER A 117 11.15 -11.03 -8.58
CA SER A 117 9.81 -10.57 -8.24
C SER A 117 9.20 -9.62 -9.29
N GLN A 118 9.99 -9.07 -10.21
CA GLN A 118 9.53 -8.22 -11.32
C GLN A 118 8.67 -7.02 -10.87
N GLY A 119 8.94 -6.49 -9.68
CA GLY A 119 8.18 -5.37 -9.10
C GLY A 119 6.92 -5.79 -8.32
N ASN A 120 6.62 -7.09 -8.23
CA ASN A 120 5.63 -7.61 -7.30
C ASN A 120 6.15 -7.61 -5.86
N LEU A 121 5.22 -7.56 -4.91
CA LEU A 121 5.49 -7.83 -3.50
C LEU A 121 5.79 -9.32 -3.35
N TYR A 122 6.67 -9.68 -2.42
CA TYR A 122 6.98 -11.08 -2.17
C TYR A 122 7.23 -11.36 -0.70
N VAL A 123 7.02 -12.63 -0.32
CA VAL A 123 7.37 -13.17 0.98
C VAL A 123 8.40 -14.27 0.78
N GLY A 124 9.63 -13.99 1.21
CA GLY A 124 10.76 -14.92 1.09
C GLY A 124 10.70 -16.05 2.12
N ASP A 125 11.36 -17.16 1.80
CA ASP A 125 11.54 -18.28 2.71
C ASP A 125 12.37 -17.86 3.93
N SER A 126 12.16 -18.55 5.05
CA SER A 126 12.79 -18.21 6.33
C SER A 126 14.32 -18.33 6.31
N GLN A 127 14.89 -19.23 5.51
CA GLN A 127 16.33 -19.38 5.37
C GLN A 127 16.73 -19.96 4.01
N PRO A 128 17.84 -19.50 3.39
CA PRO A 128 18.41 -20.15 2.22
C PRO A 128 19.01 -21.52 2.57
N ASP A 129 18.90 -22.46 1.64
CA ASP A 129 19.67 -23.71 1.64
C ASP A 129 21.09 -23.41 1.15
N ILE A 130 22.10 -23.59 2.01
CA ILE A 130 23.50 -23.24 1.72
C ILE A 130 24.36 -24.50 1.73
N THR A 131 25.07 -24.73 0.63
CA THR A 131 26.07 -25.79 0.50
C THR A 131 27.47 -25.20 0.37
N VAL A 132 28.42 -25.70 1.15
CA VAL A 132 29.83 -25.29 1.10
C VAL A 132 30.66 -26.48 0.65
N THR A 133 31.53 -26.28 -0.33
CA THR A 133 32.49 -27.26 -0.83
C THR A 133 33.88 -26.65 -0.89
N SER A 134 34.91 -27.48 -0.80
CA SER A 134 36.31 -27.05 -0.88
C SER A 134 37.11 -28.10 -1.64
N ASP A 135 38.13 -27.66 -2.38
CA ASP A 135 39.07 -28.56 -3.06
C ASP A 135 40.10 -29.19 -2.11
N HIS A 136 40.30 -28.61 -0.92
CA HIS A 136 41.18 -29.09 0.14
C HIS A 136 40.52 -29.02 1.52
N ASN A 137 41.06 -29.80 2.46
CA ASN A 137 40.62 -29.82 3.86
C ASN A 137 41.54 -28.99 4.76
N VAL A 138 41.01 -28.54 5.90
CA VAL A 138 41.82 -27.95 6.97
C VAL A 138 42.87 -28.97 7.42
N GLY A 139 44.13 -28.54 7.49
CA GLY A 139 45.28 -29.40 7.78
C GLY A 139 46.09 -29.85 6.56
N ASP A 140 45.59 -29.63 5.33
CA ASP A 140 46.36 -29.96 4.12
C ASP A 140 47.56 -29.02 3.94
N GLU A 141 48.72 -29.59 3.56
CA GLU A 141 49.96 -28.86 3.24
C GLU A 141 49.92 -28.34 1.80
N THR A 142 49.21 -27.23 1.59
CA THR A 142 49.13 -26.53 0.30
C THR A 142 49.15 -25.02 0.51
N PRO A 143 49.77 -24.23 -0.38
CA PRO A 143 49.77 -22.76 -0.28
C PRO A 143 48.37 -22.15 -0.51
N LEU A 144 47.52 -22.82 -1.29
CA LEU A 144 46.27 -22.29 -1.82
C LEU A 144 45.17 -23.35 -1.74
N PHE A 145 43.94 -22.88 -1.54
CA PHE A 145 42.73 -23.70 -1.59
C PHE A 145 41.57 -22.89 -2.16
N THR A 146 40.55 -23.56 -2.69
CA THR A 146 39.36 -22.94 -3.27
C THR A 146 38.12 -23.39 -2.54
N ILE A 147 37.36 -22.45 -1.99
CA ILE A 147 36.04 -22.72 -1.43
C ILE A 147 34.98 -22.26 -2.42
N THR A 148 33.95 -23.09 -2.62
CA THR A 148 32.73 -22.73 -3.34
C THR A 148 31.54 -22.78 -2.40
N VAL A 149 30.80 -21.69 -2.30
CA VAL A 149 29.54 -21.60 -1.56
C VAL A 149 28.41 -21.45 -2.56
N SER A 150 27.43 -22.33 -2.49
CA SER A 150 26.21 -22.27 -3.30
C SER A 150 25.01 -22.10 -2.38
N GLY A 151 24.03 -21.34 -2.82
CA GLY A 151 22.81 -21.08 -2.08
C GLY A 151 21.57 -21.14 -2.96
N ALA A 152 20.45 -21.54 -2.37
CA ALA A 152 19.14 -21.48 -3.00
C ALA A 152 18.10 -20.94 -2.00
N ILE A 153 17.18 -20.09 -2.47
CA ILE A 153 16.07 -19.60 -1.62
C ILE A 153 14.81 -19.42 -2.47
N GLY A 154 13.66 -19.81 -1.89
CA GLY A 154 12.35 -19.59 -2.48
C GLY A 154 11.70 -18.30 -2.00
N ALA A 155 10.73 -17.83 -2.77
CA ALA A 155 9.80 -16.79 -2.36
C ALA A 155 8.48 -16.95 -3.10
N THR A 156 7.43 -16.36 -2.52
CA THR A 156 6.11 -16.30 -3.15
C THR A 156 5.77 -14.84 -3.40
N ALA A 157 5.62 -14.47 -4.67
CA ALA A 157 5.20 -13.15 -5.11
C ALA A 157 3.68 -13.04 -5.26
N PHE A 158 3.16 -11.83 -5.10
CA PHE A 158 1.77 -11.48 -5.36
C PHE A 158 1.67 -10.05 -5.88
N SER A 159 0.63 -9.79 -6.68
CA SER A 159 0.41 -8.44 -7.22
C SER A 159 -0.14 -7.51 -6.14
N GLU A 160 0.46 -6.33 -6.02
CA GLU A 160 -0.10 -5.24 -5.20
C GLU A 160 -1.50 -4.85 -5.69
N ARG A 161 -1.76 -4.92 -7.00
CA ARG A 161 -3.08 -4.61 -7.58
C ARG A 161 -4.15 -5.54 -7.04
N ASP A 162 -3.89 -6.85 -7.07
CA ASP A 162 -4.86 -7.85 -6.63
C ASP A 162 -5.09 -7.76 -5.12
N ALA A 163 -4.01 -7.55 -4.35
CA ALA A 163 -4.10 -7.29 -2.92
C ALA A 163 -4.94 -6.03 -2.61
N ASN A 164 -4.75 -4.93 -3.36
CA ASN A 164 -5.54 -3.70 -3.22
C ASN A 164 -7.01 -3.92 -3.54
N VAL A 165 -7.36 -4.72 -4.56
CA VAL A 165 -8.75 -5.06 -4.89
C VAL A 165 -9.41 -5.81 -3.74
N LEU A 166 -8.74 -6.81 -3.18
CA LEU A 166 -9.25 -7.59 -2.06
C LEU A 166 -9.40 -6.73 -0.79
N MET A 167 -8.42 -5.88 -0.51
CA MET A 167 -8.48 -4.95 0.62
C MET A 167 -9.56 -3.88 0.46
N LEU A 168 -9.77 -3.37 -0.75
CA LEU A 168 -10.86 -2.45 -1.04
C LEU A 168 -12.22 -3.13 -0.86
N ALA A 169 -12.36 -4.39 -1.25
CA ALA A 169 -13.58 -5.17 -0.99
C ALA A 169 -13.83 -5.32 0.53
N ALA A 170 -12.78 -5.62 1.30
CA ALA A 170 -12.86 -5.69 2.76
C ALA A 170 -13.24 -4.33 3.40
N LEU A 171 -12.70 -3.23 2.87
CA LEU A 171 -13.06 -1.87 3.31
C LEU A 171 -14.52 -1.54 2.99
N LYS A 172 -14.98 -1.83 1.77
CA LYS A 172 -16.37 -1.62 1.35
C LYS A 172 -17.36 -2.43 2.19
N ALA A 173 -17.00 -3.65 2.58
CA ALA A 173 -17.83 -4.48 3.46
C ALA A 173 -18.00 -3.88 4.87
N LYS A 174 -17.10 -3.00 5.31
CA LYS A 174 -17.20 -2.28 6.60
C LYS A 174 -17.98 -0.97 6.52
N VAL A 175 -18.37 -0.50 5.33
CA VAL A 175 -19.12 0.75 5.19
C VAL A 175 -20.51 0.59 5.83
N PRO A 176 -20.87 1.40 6.84
CA PRO A 176 -22.18 1.32 7.47
C PRO A 176 -23.32 1.64 6.50
N SER A 177 -24.50 1.06 6.73
CA SER A 177 -25.71 1.40 5.98
C SER A 177 -26.00 2.91 6.05
N GLY A 178 -26.31 3.52 4.91
CA GLY A 178 -26.56 4.96 4.80
C GLY A 178 -25.31 5.82 4.63
N GLN A 179 -24.14 5.20 4.50
CA GLN A 179 -22.87 5.87 4.19
C GLN A 179 -22.27 5.32 2.89
N GLU A 180 -21.30 6.05 2.35
CA GLU A 180 -20.51 5.65 1.19
C GLU A 180 -19.06 6.07 1.33
N LEU A 181 -18.16 5.34 0.68
CA LEU A 181 -16.73 5.67 0.61
C LEU A 181 -16.56 6.92 -0.27
N THR A 182 -15.70 7.84 0.15
CA THR A 182 -15.36 9.02 -0.65
C THR A 182 -14.44 8.63 -1.82
N ASP A 183 -14.27 9.56 -2.76
CA ASP A 183 -13.31 9.44 -3.87
C ASP A 183 -11.85 9.70 -3.43
N ASP A 184 -11.58 9.94 -2.13
CA ASP A 184 -10.22 10.10 -1.63
C ASP A 184 -9.40 8.80 -1.88
N PRO A 185 -8.12 8.90 -2.24
CA PRO A 185 -7.27 7.71 -2.41
C PRO A 185 -7.18 6.90 -1.12
N VAL A 186 -7.66 5.65 -1.16
CA VAL A 186 -7.50 4.67 -0.08
C VAL A 186 -6.02 4.36 0.10
N GLN A 187 -5.56 4.40 1.34
CA GLN A 187 -4.18 4.04 1.69
C GLN A 187 -4.13 2.56 2.05
N PHE A 188 -3.15 1.83 1.52
CA PHE A 188 -2.96 0.40 1.79
C PHE A 188 -1.59 0.17 2.43
N ILE A 189 -1.55 -0.71 3.44
CA ILE A 189 -0.33 -1.17 4.10
C ILE A 189 -0.38 -2.69 4.17
N PHE A 190 0.68 -3.37 3.74
CA PHE A 190 0.75 -4.84 3.74
C PHE A 190 1.90 -5.35 4.59
N GLN A 191 1.66 -6.47 5.27
CA GLN A 191 2.66 -7.26 5.96
C GLN A 191 2.46 -8.73 5.59
N GLY A 192 3.45 -9.34 4.95
CA GLY A 192 3.42 -10.75 4.57
C GLY A 192 4.17 -11.64 5.57
N ARG A 193 3.63 -12.83 5.83
CA ARG A 193 4.31 -13.89 6.57
C ARG A 193 4.07 -15.25 5.90
N GLN A 194 5.11 -16.08 5.84
CA GLN A 194 4.95 -17.46 5.40
C GLN A 194 4.28 -18.32 6.46
N VAL A 195 3.49 -19.30 6.02
CA VAL A 195 2.93 -20.34 6.88
C VAL A 195 3.64 -21.65 6.58
N GLY A 196 4.33 -22.17 7.59
CA GLY A 196 4.93 -23.50 7.57
C GLY A 196 4.46 -24.32 8.78
N PRO A 197 4.94 -25.56 8.97
CA PRO A 197 4.47 -26.47 10.02
C PRO A 197 4.61 -25.99 11.47
N ASN A 198 5.22 -24.81 11.70
CA ASN A 198 5.38 -24.16 13.01
C ASN A 198 4.58 -22.84 13.15
N ALA A 199 3.58 -22.60 12.30
CA ALA A 199 2.69 -21.45 12.39
C ALA A 199 1.27 -21.89 12.80
N ASP A 200 0.68 -21.15 13.75
CA ASP A 200 -0.62 -21.35 14.40
C ASP A 200 -1.86 -21.15 13.47
N VAL A 201 -1.74 -21.53 12.20
CA VAL A 201 -2.85 -21.54 11.25
C VAL A 201 -2.64 -22.73 10.32
N LEU A 202 -3.63 -23.63 10.25
CA LEU A 202 -3.66 -24.77 9.33
C LEU A 202 -3.58 -24.27 7.89
N VAL A 203 -2.37 -24.16 7.35
CA VAL A 203 -2.15 -23.94 5.93
C VAL A 203 -0.95 -24.77 5.50
N THR A 204 -1.07 -25.46 4.36
CA THR A 204 -0.07 -26.42 3.87
C THR A 204 1.19 -25.66 3.43
N GLY A 205 2.36 -26.27 3.59
CA GLY A 205 3.67 -25.61 3.77
C GLY A 205 4.25 -24.70 2.67
N ASP A 206 3.45 -24.23 1.71
CA ASP A 206 3.83 -23.26 0.68
C ASP A 206 2.89 -22.03 0.62
N ASP A 207 1.92 -21.96 1.54
CA ASP A 207 0.94 -20.88 1.54
C ASP A 207 1.44 -19.65 2.32
N VAL A 208 0.99 -18.48 1.88
CA VAL A 208 1.35 -17.17 2.40
C VAL A 208 0.11 -16.49 2.96
N LEU A 209 0.26 -15.90 4.15
CA LEU A 209 -0.72 -14.99 4.72
C LEU A 209 -0.20 -13.56 4.59
N VAL A 210 -0.97 -12.74 3.90
CA VAL A 210 -0.71 -11.31 3.77
C VAL A 210 -1.75 -10.55 4.58
N THR A 211 -1.35 -9.96 5.69
CA THR A 211 -2.21 -9.07 6.46
C THR A 211 -2.11 -7.67 5.89
N GLY A 212 -3.24 -7.16 5.39
CA GLY A 212 -3.36 -5.81 4.87
C GLY A 212 -4.17 -4.93 5.82
N LYS A 213 -3.86 -3.64 5.80
CA LYS A 213 -4.67 -2.56 6.36
C LYS A 213 -5.06 -1.61 5.22
N ALA A 214 -6.33 -1.20 5.19
CA ALA A 214 -6.87 -0.23 4.27
C ALA A 214 -7.54 0.91 5.06
N ASP A 215 -7.10 2.14 4.80
CA ASP A 215 -7.64 3.35 5.40
C ASP A 215 -8.33 4.19 4.32
N GLY A 216 -9.61 4.49 4.53
CA GLY A 216 -10.39 5.35 3.66
C GLY A 216 -11.24 6.33 4.44
N TYR A 217 -11.98 7.15 3.71
CA TYR A 217 -12.92 8.08 4.31
C TYR A 217 -14.34 7.78 3.84
N ILE A 218 -15.31 7.96 4.73
CA ILE A 218 -16.73 7.78 4.43
C ILE A 218 -17.50 9.07 4.71
N VAL A 219 -18.59 9.22 3.98
CA VAL A 219 -19.59 10.28 4.15
C VAL A 219 -21.00 9.68 4.14
N PRO A 220 -21.99 10.36 4.74
CA PRO A 220 -23.39 10.05 4.52
C PRO A 220 -23.72 9.98 3.02
N LYS A 221 -24.48 8.96 2.63
CA LYS A 221 -24.96 8.83 1.26
C LYS A 221 -26.06 9.86 1.01
N LEU A 222 -25.77 10.87 0.20
CA LEU A 222 -26.66 11.99 -0.05
C LEU A 222 -27.05 12.05 -1.53
N SER A 223 -28.35 12.12 -1.80
CA SER A 223 -28.89 12.31 -3.15
C SER A 223 -29.23 13.77 -3.37
N PRO A 224 -28.57 14.49 -4.30
CA PRO A 224 -28.93 15.87 -4.62
C PRO A 224 -30.41 16.04 -4.97
N GLN A 225 -30.98 15.09 -5.72
CA GLN A 225 -32.39 15.14 -6.11
C GLN A 225 -33.34 15.02 -4.92
N SER A 226 -33.04 14.12 -3.98
CA SER A 226 -33.84 13.93 -2.77
C SER A 226 -33.74 15.15 -1.84
N LEU A 227 -32.52 15.69 -1.67
CA LEU A 227 -32.28 16.88 -0.85
C LEU A 227 -32.94 18.12 -1.44
N THR A 228 -32.79 18.36 -2.76
CA THR A 228 -33.49 19.43 -3.45
C THR A 228 -34.99 19.27 -3.26
N SER A 229 -35.53 18.08 -3.47
CA SER A 229 -36.97 17.82 -3.31
C SER A 229 -37.51 18.15 -1.92
N GLN A 230 -36.70 17.91 -0.88
CA GLN A 230 -37.03 18.13 0.53
C GLN A 230 -37.06 19.62 0.92
N ILE A 231 -36.35 20.49 0.19
CA ILE A 231 -36.21 21.92 0.56
C ILE A 231 -37.02 22.88 -0.31
N ARG A 232 -37.68 22.40 -1.37
CA ARG A 232 -38.53 23.24 -2.24
C ARG A 232 -39.61 23.95 -1.44
N GLY A 233 -39.77 25.25 -1.69
CA GLY A 233 -40.79 26.06 -1.01
C GLY A 233 -40.56 26.29 0.48
N LEU A 234 -39.43 25.83 1.05
CA LEU A 234 -39.06 26.16 2.43
C LEU A 234 -38.38 27.52 2.52
N SER A 235 -38.43 28.14 3.68
CA SER A 235 -37.56 29.28 3.97
C SER A 235 -36.09 28.83 3.97
N PRO A 236 -35.11 29.72 3.70
CA PRO A 236 -33.69 29.36 3.77
C PRO A 236 -33.29 28.76 5.13
N THR A 237 -33.87 29.25 6.23
CA THR A 237 -33.59 28.73 7.59
C THR A 237 -34.15 27.33 7.81
N ASP A 238 -35.39 27.08 7.35
CA ASP A 238 -36.02 25.76 7.48
C ASP A 238 -35.36 24.74 6.54
N ALA A 239 -34.99 25.17 5.33
CA ALA A 239 -34.22 24.37 4.38
C ALA A 239 -32.87 23.95 4.98
N ALA A 240 -32.12 24.89 5.56
CA ALA A 240 -30.85 24.60 6.21
C ALA A 240 -31.02 23.59 7.36
N SER A 241 -32.04 23.78 8.21
CA SER A 241 -32.36 22.87 9.32
C SER A 241 -32.76 21.47 8.82
N SER A 242 -33.51 21.40 7.71
CA SER A 242 -33.92 20.15 7.06
C SER A 242 -32.70 19.38 6.54
N LEU A 243 -31.78 20.06 5.85
CA LEU A 243 -30.55 19.47 5.31
C LEU A 243 -29.61 19.00 6.42
N GLN A 244 -29.48 19.77 7.52
CA GLN A 244 -28.66 19.39 8.67
C GLN A 244 -29.19 18.16 9.42
N ARG A 245 -30.51 17.91 9.40
CA ARG A 245 -31.08 16.67 9.94
C ARG A 245 -30.70 15.46 9.09
N THR A 246 -30.70 15.60 7.77
CA THR A 246 -30.32 14.53 6.84
C THR A 246 -28.80 14.28 6.83
N ALA A 247 -28.00 15.34 6.96
CA ALA A 247 -26.55 15.28 7.06
C ALA A 247 -26.06 15.94 8.36
N PRO A 248 -26.08 15.20 9.50
CA PRO A 248 -25.61 15.75 10.76
C PRO A 248 -24.17 16.25 10.66
N ARG A 249 -23.89 17.38 11.32
CA ARG A 249 -22.57 18.06 11.33
C ARG A 249 -22.15 18.64 9.98
N SER A 250 -23.04 18.68 8.99
CA SER A 250 -22.79 19.40 7.74
C SER A 250 -22.91 20.92 7.93
N ARG A 251 -22.17 21.66 7.10
CA ARG A 251 -22.35 23.11 6.93
C ARG A 251 -23.20 23.34 5.69
N VAL A 252 -24.24 24.16 5.82
CA VAL A 252 -25.16 24.48 4.73
C VAL A 252 -25.06 25.96 4.41
N GLU A 253 -24.83 26.28 3.13
CA GLU A 253 -24.85 27.64 2.61
C GLU A 253 -25.94 27.74 1.54
N ILE A 254 -26.81 28.74 1.65
CA ILE A 254 -27.94 28.96 0.72
C ILE A 254 -27.86 30.40 0.24
N ARG A 255 -27.86 30.59 -1.08
CA ARG A 255 -27.94 31.90 -1.73
C ARG A 255 -29.11 31.91 -2.69
N THR A 256 -29.87 33.00 -2.72
CA THR A 256 -31.05 33.17 -3.57
C THR A 256 -30.90 34.40 -4.47
N SER A 257 -31.55 34.36 -5.63
CA SER A 257 -31.50 35.43 -6.64
C SER A 257 -32.85 35.57 -7.37
N PRO A 258 -33.29 36.82 -7.68
CA PRO A 258 -32.63 38.09 -7.37
C PRO A 258 -32.96 38.60 -5.96
N GLY A 259 -31.94 38.70 -5.10
CA GLY A 259 -32.07 39.15 -3.71
C GLY A 259 -32.51 38.06 -2.71
N ALA A 260 -32.55 38.42 -1.43
CA ALA A 260 -32.93 37.49 -0.36
C ALA A 260 -34.42 37.15 -0.45
N MET A 261 -34.73 36.02 -1.10
CA MET A 261 -36.09 35.50 -1.21
C MET A 261 -36.59 34.92 0.11
N PRO A 262 -37.88 35.10 0.45
CA PRO A 262 -38.45 34.55 1.67
C PRO A 262 -38.56 33.01 1.63
N LEU A 263 -38.72 32.44 0.43
CA LEU A 263 -38.87 31.01 0.19
C LEU A 263 -37.95 30.57 -0.95
N LEU A 264 -37.52 29.31 -0.92
CA LEU A 264 -36.81 28.68 -2.03
C LEU A 264 -37.76 28.38 -3.20
N PRO A 265 -37.26 28.40 -4.45
CA PRO A 265 -38.06 28.03 -5.62
C PRO A 265 -38.74 26.67 -5.46
N VAL A 266 -39.99 26.57 -5.89
CA VAL A 266 -40.74 25.30 -5.88
C VAL A 266 -40.30 24.39 -7.03
N ILE A 267 -39.73 24.97 -8.10
CA ILE A 267 -39.23 24.24 -9.25
C ILE A 267 -37.82 23.75 -8.93
N ALA A 268 -37.61 22.42 -8.96
CA ALA A 268 -36.34 21.81 -8.58
C ALA A 268 -35.18 22.28 -9.47
N ASP A 269 -35.43 22.47 -10.76
CA ASP A 269 -34.42 22.91 -11.74
C ASP A 269 -33.88 24.31 -11.46
N HIS A 270 -34.58 25.09 -10.63
CA HIS A 270 -34.13 26.41 -10.20
C HIS A 270 -33.29 26.36 -8.91
N ILE A 271 -33.09 25.17 -8.34
CA ILE A 271 -32.24 24.94 -7.17
C ILE A 271 -31.01 24.14 -7.62
N SER A 272 -29.86 24.80 -7.68
CA SER A 272 -28.57 24.14 -7.87
C SER A 272 -28.04 23.68 -6.52
N LEU A 273 -28.02 22.37 -6.27
CA LEU A 273 -27.48 21.79 -5.04
C LEU A 273 -26.15 21.08 -5.31
N THR A 274 -25.11 21.50 -4.59
CA THR A 274 -23.77 20.91 -4.65
C THR A 274 -23.40 20.33 -3.29
N ILE A 275 -22.95 19.08 -3.27
CA ILE A 275 -22.43 18.42 -2.07
C ILE A 275 -20.90 18.50 -2.15
N VAL A 276 -20.28 18.98 -1.07
CA VAL A 276 -18.82 19.11 -0.97
C VAL A 276 -18.33 18.30 0.22
N VAL A 277 -17.32 17.46 0.01
CA VAL A 277 -16.66 16.76 1.11
C VAL A 277 -15.60 17.68 1.72
N GLU A 278 -15.65 17.89 3.03
CA GLU A 278 -14.65 18.73 3.70
C GLU A 278 -13.25 18.09 3.60
N PRO A 279 -12.20 18.86 3.25
CA PRO A 279 -10.84 18.34 3.24
C PRO A 279 -10.40 17.94 4.66
N ALA A 280 -9.52 16.95 4.77
CA ALA A 280 -8.97 16.50 6.03
C ALA A 280 -8.37 17.74 6.71
N ARG A 281 -8.82 18.03 7.93
CA ARG A 281 -8.10 18.99 8.76
C ARG A 281 -6.73 18.39 9.01
N GLY A 282 -5.75 18.81 8.22
CA GLY A 282 -4.35 18.52 8.49
C GLY A 282 -4.05 19.04 9.88
N HIS A 283 -3.64 18.14 10.78
CA HIS A 283 -2.82 18.56 11.90
C HIS A 283 -1.52 19.07 11.27
N PHE A 284 -1.41 20.40 11.17
CA PHE A 284 -0.14 21.09 10.95
C PHE A 284 0.66 21.06 12.24
#